data_AF-A0A8D8WFM9-F1
#
_entry.id   AF-A0A8D8WFM9-F1
#
_cell.length_a   1.000
_cell.length_b   1.000
_cell.length_c   1.000
_cell.angle_alpha   90.00
_cell.angle_beta   90.00
_cell.angle_gamma   90.00
#
_symmetry.space_group_name_H-M   'P 1'
#
loop_
_entity.id
_entity.type
_entity.pdbx_description
1 polymer ?
#
loop_
_entity_poly.entity_id
_entity_poly.type
_entity_poly.pdbx_seq_one_letter_code
_entity_poly.pdbx_strand_id
1 'polypeptide(L)'
;MLHLYSKVIDDQLLEQCKHPQYKDLVYVMAFLHSVLLERRNYSTLGWNVRYVFSQSDFEASVATLCTVLDNGMDSMHGEQLKYLIGEIMYGGRVSDMYDRRIVKIFMDEYIGDYTQNPDQFAFYPDRLGRYKIPSSHYLEHIEKTLPFNHSAELIGLHASADTGLHNDLYQDLVFHLKEMYPEVNVKTKDQVVEEMCTSLQTSLPPLFDLKQIRKQKESSRDSSTATLKVMFEELTRFNALLSRVRLSVDLLTKGLAGQVCMDDILECHLSRLYSGVLIDEWRALAPPTTMKLGAWLEQFKQRGEQYRYWIDFGDPLVMWLPGLHYPYSYFTAIIQKEVSKKEGWSLDRCSMYTEMSKFTQAIDVEEPPPEGAYVNGLYLQGAHWDLASSCLVAPASSSALVEPLPILTIIPKETSKIGWGNTLCTPVYRSLALTKRDKSEFEVNLRMSPIVDKSVYVLRGVTLFLDME
;
A
#
# COMPACT_ATOMS: atom_id res chain seq x y z
N MET A 1 6.04 9.33 -25.46
CA MET A 1 6.07 8.95 -26.89
C MET A 1 6.59 10.05 -27.81
N LEU A 2 5.88 11.19 -28.00
CA LEU A 2 6.30 12.25 -28.94
C LEU A 2 7.75 12.72 -28.72
N HIS A 3 8.16 12.92 -27.48
CA HIS A 3 9.53 13.30 -27.15
C HIS A 3 10.58 12.27 -27.63
N LEU A 4 10.32 10.98 -27.44
CA LEU A 4 11.23 9.92 -27.88
C LEU A 4 11.36 9.91 -29.40
N TYR A 5 10.25 9.93 -30.12
CA TYR A 5 10.27 9.89 -31.59
C TYR A 5 10.72 11.19 -32.27
N SER A 6 10.67 12.32 -31.57
CA SER A 6 11.14 13.60 -32.14
C SER A 6 12.61 13.91 -31.85
N LYS A 7 13.18 13.35 -30.76
CA LYS A 7 14.52 13.74 -30.27
C LYS A 7 15.50 12.59 -30.06
N VAL A 8 15.00 11.36 -29.90
CA VAL A 8 15.81 10.21 -29.46
C VAL A 8 15.88 9.13 -30.52
N ILE A 9 14.71 8.77 -31.08
CA ILE A 9 14.59 7.78 -32.14
C ILE A 9 14.73 8.53 -33.46
N ASP A 10 15.93 8.50 -34.03
CA ASP A 10 16.21 9.02 -35.36
C ASP A 10 16.17 7.91 -36.42
N ASP A 11 16.21 8.31 -37.69
CA ASP A 11 16.22 7.37 -38.81
C ASP A 11 17.43 6.43 -38.75
N GLN A 12 18.56 6.90 -38.21
CA GLN A 12 19.76 6.08 -38.03
C GLN A 12 19.50 4.93 -37.06
N LEU A 13 18.90 5.19 -35.90
CA LEU A 13 18.54 4.18 -34.92
C LEU A 13 17.53 3.18 -35.49
N LEU A 14 16.52 3.64 -36.23
CA LEU A 14 15.54 2.76 -36.88
C LEU A 14 16.13 1.86 -37.99
N GLU A 15 17.27 2.24 -38.55
CA GLU A 15 17.99 1.49 -39.59
C GLU A 15 19.15 0.63 -39.05
N GLN A 16 19.41 0.64 -37.74
CA GLN A 16 20.51 -0.13 -37.12
C GLN A 16 20.38 -1.63 -37.32
N CYS A 17 19.17 -2.18 -37.19
CA CYS A 17 18.91 -3.62 -37.37
C CYS A 17 18.08 -3.86 -38.63
N LYS A 18 18.46 -4.88 -39.42
CA LYS A 18 17.76 -5.27 -40.65
C LYS A 18 16.56 -6.19 -40.40
N HIS A 19 16.34 -6.61 -39.16
CA HIS A 19 15.26 -7.52 -38.81
C HIS A 19 13.89 -6.86 -39.05
N PRO A 20 12.93 -7.53 -39.73
CA PRO A 20 11.66 -6.90 -40.12
C PRO A 20 10.84 -6.42 -38.93
N GLN A 21 10.89 -7.12 -37.79
CA GLN A 21 10.15 -6.77 -36.58
C GLN A 21 10.85 -5.71 -35.71
N TYR A 22 12.07 -5.27 -36.04
CA TYR A 22 12.85 -4.37 -35.18
C TYR A 22 12.13 -3.03 -34.95
N LYS A 23 11.64 -2.41 -36.02
CA LYS A 23 10.98 -1.09 -35.95
C LYS A 23 9.72 -1.13 -35.09
N ASP A 24 8.95 -2.21 -35.20
CA ASP A 24 7.74 -2.43 -34.40
C ASP A 24 8.07 -2.71 -32.94
N LEU A 25 9.13 -3.48 -32.66
CA LEU A 25 9.62 -3.71 -31.30
C LEU A 25 10.19 -2.44 -30.66
N VAL A 26 10.85 -1.56 -31.42
CA VAL A 26 11.26 -0.23 -30.95
C VAL A 26 10.03 0.61 -30.58
N TYR A 27 8.94 0.53 -31.35
CA TYR A 27 7.67 1.18 -31.01
C TYR A 27 7.06 0.62 -29.72
N VAL A 28 7.02 -0.71 -29.58
CA VAL A 28 6.57 -1.39 -28.35
C VAL A 28 7.40 -0.94 -27.14
N MET A 29 8.72 -0.87 -27.29
CA MET A 29 9.64 -0.42 -26.24
C MET A 29 9.44 1.05 -25.88
N ALA A 30 9.21 1.92 -26.87
CA ALA A 30 8.94 3.33 -26.63
C ALA A 30 7.60 3.52 -25.89
N PHE A 31 6.59 2.72 -26.25
CA PHE A 31 5.30 2.71 -25.58
C PHE A 31 5.43 2.23 -24.13
N LEU A 32 6.11 1.10 -23.91
CA LEU A 32 6.45 0.60 -22.58
C LEU A 32 7.14 1.67 -21.72
N HIS A 33 8.21 2.29 -22.24
CA HIS A 33 8.92 3.36 -21.52
C HIS A 33 8.00 4.52 -21.15
N SER A 34 7.10 4.90 -22.07
CA SER A 34 6.13 5.97 -21.82
C SER A 34 5.11 5.58 -20.76
N VAL A 35 4.59 4.36 -20.76
CA VAL A 35 3.66 3.84 -19.74
C VAL A 35 4.32 3.83 -18.36
N LEU A 36 5.57 3.35 -18.26
CA LEU A 36 6.31 3.31 -17.00
C LEU A 36 6.54 4.72 -16.42
N LEU A 37 6.79 5.71 -17.29
CA LEU A 37 6.92 7.12 -16.90
C LEU A 37 5.60 7.75 -16.47
N GLU A 38 4.53 7.57 -17.25
CA GLU A 38 3.20 8.12 -16.95
C GLU A 38 2.62 7.56 -15.65
N ARG A 39 2.87 6.27 -15.38
CA ARG A 39 2.42 5.62 -14.15
C ARG A 39 2.96 6.30 -12.88
N ARG A 40 4.09 7.01 -12.95
CA ARG A 40 4.62 7.84 -11.85
C ARG A 40 3.69 8.97 -11.43
N ASN A 41 2.84 9.46 -12.32
CA ASN A 41 1.93 10.57 -12.03
C ASN A 41 0.85 10.18 -11.02
N TYR A 42 0.56 8.87 -10.87
CA TYR A 42 -0.45 8.34 -9.95
C TYR A 42 0.10 8.01 -8.55
N SER A 43 1.18 8.68 -8.14
CA SER A 43 1.77 8.57 -6.79
C SER A 43 1.97 7.11 -6.35
N THR A 44 1.52 6.74 -5.14
CA THR A 44 1.68 5.41 -4.54
C THR A 44 0.81 4.32 -5.19
N LEU A 45 -0.25 4.70 -5.90
CA LEU A 45 -1.08 3.76 -6.67
C LEU A 45 -0.36 3.28 -7.95
N GLY A 46 0.43 4.17 -8.54
CA GLY A 46 1.26 3.85 -9.69
C GLY A 46 2.45 2.97 -9.31
N TRP A 47 3.24 3.42 -8.33
CA TRP A 47 4.42 2.73 -7.85
C TRP A 47 4.52 2.85 -6.32
N ASN A 48 4.86 1.77 -5.62
CA ASN A 48 5.14 1.84 -4.19
C ASN A 48 6.32 2.78 -3.91
N VAL A 49 7.31 2.80 -4.80
CA VAL A 49 8.45 3.70 -4.75
C VAL A 49 8.54 4.56 -6.01
N ARG A 50 8.77 5.87 -5.84
CA ARG A 50 9.00 6.78 -6.98
C ARG A 50 10.32 6.45 -7.68
N TYR A 51 10.22 5.76 -8.82
CA TYR A 51 11.33 5.47 -9.73
C TYR A 51 11.54 6.58 -10.76
N VAL A 52 12.78 6.69 -11.23
CA VAL A 52 13.15 7.60 -12.32
C VAL A 52 13.77 6.74 -13.40
N PHE A 53 13.02 6.56 -14.48
CA PHE A 53 13.52 5.94 -15.71
C PHE A 53 14.09 7.05 -16.59
N SER A 54 15.34 6.91 -17.03
CA SER A 54 16.01 7.90 -17.87
C SER A 54 16.01 7.49 -19.34
N GLN A 55 16.27 8.47 -20.21
CA GLN A 55 16.45 8.22 -21.64
C GLN A 55 17.56 7.18 -21.92
N SER A 56 18.63 7.17 -21.12
CA SER A 56 19.70 6.18 -21.24
C SER A 56 19.22 4.74 -20.99
N ASP A 57 18.22 4.55 -20.13
CA ASP A 57 17.64 3.21 -19.89
C ASP A 57 16.91 2.72 -21.14
N PHE A 58 16.22 3.62 -21.84
CA PHE A 58 15.57 3.33 -23.12
C PHE A 58 16.59 3.01 -24.21
N GLU A 59 17.60 3.86 -24.42
CA GLU A 59 18.64 3.67 -25.44
C GLU A 59 19.40 2.35 -25.25
N ALA A 60 19.79 2.04 -24.01
CA ALA A 60 20.46 0.79 -23.69
C ALA A 60 19.55 -0.44 -23.90
N SER A 61 18.24 -0.30 -23.65
CA SER A 61 17.27 -1.37 -23.93
C SER A 61 17.11 -1.61 -25.44
N VAL A 62 17.10 -0.55 -26.25
CA VAL A 62 17.06 -0.64 -27.72
C VAL A 62 18.35 -1.23 -28.30
N ALA A 63 19.51 -0.86 -27.76
CA ALA A 63 20.78 -1.46 -28.16
C ALA A 63 20.83 -2.97 -27.82
N THR A 64 20.30 -3.35 -26.65
CA THR A 64 20.18 -4.76 -26.26
C THR A 64 19.23 -5.51 -27.20
N LEU A 65 18.08 -4.90 -27.55
CA LEU A 65 17.14 -5.43 -28.53
C LEU A 65 17.81 -5.69 -29.89
N CYS A 66 18.58 -4.72 -30.41
CA CYS A 66 19.34 -4.86 -31.66
C CYS A 66 20.30 -6.06 -31.58
N THR A 67 21.09 -6.13 -30.51
CA THR A 67 22.06 -7.21 -30.30
C THR A 67 21.40 -8.58 -30.26
N VAL A 68 20.22 -8.69 -29.64
CA VAL A 68 19.47 -9.95 -29.56
C VAL A 68 18.90 -10.36 -30.93
N LEU A 69 18.39 -9.40 -31.71
CA LEU A 69 17.82 -9.67 -33.03
C LEU A 69 18.87 -9.99 -34.10
N ASP A 70 20.03 -9.34 -34.06
CA ASP A 70 21.13 -9.59 -35.01
C ASP A 70 21.73 -10.99 -34.86
N ASN A 71 21.61 -11.60 -33.69
CA ASN A 71 22.03 -12.97 -33.43
C ASN A 71 21.09 -14.04 -34.03
N GLY A 72 19.99 -13.65 -34.71
CA GLY A 72 19.17 -14.48 -35.60
C GLY A 72 18.17 -15.41 -34.91
N MET A 73 16.97 -14.92 -34.53
CA MET A 73 16.09 -15.62 -33.58
C MET A 73 14.61 -15.71 -34.01
N ASP A 74 14.11 -16.93 -34.27
CA ASP A 74 12.77 -17.15 -34.86
C ASP A 74 11.63 -17.57 -33.90
N SER A 75 11.83 -17.99 -32.63
CA SER A 75 10.66 -18.29 -31.75
C SER A 75 10.90 -18.47 -30.24
N MET A 76 12.13 -18.68 -29.76
CA MET A 76 12.41 -18.98 -28.34
C MET A 76 12.90 -17.78 -27.50
N HIS A 77 12.91 -16.56 -28.05
CA HIS A 77 13.69 -15.41 -27.51
C HIS A 77 12.85 -14.27 -26.92
N GLY A 78 11.52 -14.34 -26.99
CA GLY A 78 10.65 -13.45 -26.22
C GLY A 78 10.96 -13.52 -24.72
N GLU A 79 11.16 -14.73 -24.18
CA GLU A 79 11.60 -14.92 -22.78
C GLU A 79 12.95 -14.26 -22.46
N GLN A 80 13.91 -14.31 -23.40
CA GLN A 80 15.21 -13.68 -23.20
C GLN A 80 15.11 -12.15 -23.23
N LEU A 81 14.34 -11.58 -24.15
CA LEU A 81 14.06 -10.14 -24.19
C LEU A 81 13.33 -9.70 -22.92
N LYS A 82 12.32 -10.45 -22.48
CA LYS A 82 11.60 -10.19 -21.23
C LYS A 82 12.53 -10.20 -20.02
N TYR A 83 13.45 -11.15 -19.95
CA TYR A 83 14.42 -11.20 -18.86
C TYR A 83 15.44 -10.06 -18.93
N LEU A 84 16.10 -9.84 -20.07
CA LEU A 84 17.14 -8.81 -20.20
C LEU A 84 16.56 -7.42 -19.99
N ILE A 85 15.45 -7.09 -20.65
CA ILE A 85 14.88 -5.75 -20.58
C ILE A 85 14.05 -5.58 -19.30
N GLY A 86 13.22 -6.57 -18.96
CA GLY A 86 12.29 -6.51 -17.84
C GLY A 86 12.96 -6.68 -16.48
N GLU A 87 13.77 -7.72 -16.29
CA GLU A 87 14.41 -8.01 -15.00
C GLU A 87 15.74 -7.25 -14.81
N ILE A 88 16.55 -7.11 -15.87
CA ILE A 88 17.88 -6.48 -15.76
C ILE A 88 17.81 -4.96 -15.99
N MET A 89 17.31 -4.50 -17.15
CA MET A 89 17.36 -3.07 -17.49
C MET A 89 16.39 -2.25 -16.62
N TYR A 90 15.08 -2.45 -16.79
CA TYR A 90 14.07 -1.73 -16.00
C TYR A 90 13.97 -2.30 -14.59
N GLY A 91 13.97 -3.62 -14.43
CA GLY A 91 13.92 -4.29 -13.13
C GLY A 91 15.12 -3.99 -12.23
N GLY A 92 16.29 -3.69 -12.80
CA GLY A 92 17.46 -3.21 -12.07
C GLY A 92 17.26 -1.83 -11.42
N ARG A 93 16.36 -1.00 -11.97
CA ARG A 93 15.97 0.30 -11.38
C ARG A 93 14.90 0.15 -10.30
N VAL A 94 14.10 -0.91 -10.37
CA VAL A 94 12.98 -1.18 -9.46
C VAL A 94 13.48 -1.95 -8.25
N SER A 95 13.33 -1.36 -7.07
CA SER A 95 13.82 -1.92 -5.82
C SER A 95 12.79 -2.81 -5.11
N ASP A 96 11.50 -2.49 -5.25
CA ASP A 96 10.42 -3.18 -4.56
C ASP A 96 9.96 -4.41 -5.35
N MET A 97 9.69 -5.51 -4.64
CA MET A 97 9.35 -6.77 -5.29
C MET A 97 7.94 -6.77 -5.90
N TYR A 98 7.01 -5.98 -5.37
CA TYR A 98 5.66 -5.86 -5.93
C TYR A 98 5.66 -4.95 -7.15
N ASP A 99 6.41 -3.85 -7.11
CA ASP A 99 6.63 -2.99 -8.27
C ASP A 99 7.32 -3.76 -9.42
N ARG A 100 8.25 -4.68 -9.12
CA ARG A 100 8.85 -5.55 -10.16
C ARG A 100 7.82 -6.43 -10.87
N ARG A 101 6.78 -6.89 -10.17
CA ARG A 101 5.70 -7.68 -10.80
C ARG A 101 4.96 -6.87 -11.85
N ILE A 102 4.78 -5.56 -11.64
CA ILE A 102 4.15 -4.66 -12.61
C ILE A 102 4.97 -4.59 -13.90
N VAL A 103 6.29 -4.36 -13.80
CA VAL A 103 7.18 -4.34 -14.97
C VAL A 103 7.12 -5.67 -15.71
N LYS A 104 7.18 -6.79 -14.98
CA LYS A 104 7.09 -8.12 -15.57
C LYS A 104 5.78 -8.35 -16.34
N ILE A 105 4.65 -7.93 -15.78
CA ILE A 105 3.34 -8.06 -16.45
C ILE A 105 3.31 -7.24 -17.74
N PHE A 106 3.77 -5.98 -17.71
CA PHE A 106 3.84 -5.20 -18.95
C PHE A 106 4.76 -5.82 -20.00
N MET A 107 5.86 -6.45 -19.58
CA MET A 107 6.74 -7.17 -20.50
C MET A 107 6.07 -8.42 -21.09
N ASP A 108 5.31 -9.16 -20.27
CA ASP A 108 4.54 -10.32 -20.70
C ASP A 108 3.41 -9.90 -21.66
N GLU A 109 2.64 -8.86 -21.36
CA GLU A 109 1.56 -8.36 -22.23
C GLU A 109 2.11 -7.72 -23.52
N TYR A 110 3.08 -6.82 -23.43
CA TYR A 110 3.50 -6.06 -24.62
C TYR A 110 4.46 -6.82 -25.53
N ILE A 111 5.43 -7.55 -24.98
CA ILE A 111 6.39 -8.32 -25.79
C ILE A 111 5.89 -9.74 -26.00
N GLY A 112 5.31 -10.38 -24.99
CA GLY A 112 4.76 -11.73 -25.12
C GLY A 112 3.63 -11.78 -26.15
N ASP A 113 2.58 -10.99 -25.97
CA ASP A 113 1.42 -11.06 -26.88
C ASP A 113 1.78 -10.61 -28.30
N TYR A 114 2.64 -9.59 -28.44
CA TYR A 114 3.12 -9.15 -29.75
C TYR A 114 3.90 -10.25 -30.47
N THR A 115 4.85 -10.91 -29.79
CA THR A 115 5.66 -11.98 -30.40
C THR A 115 4.83 -13.21 -30.76
N GLN A 116 3.73 -13.47 -30.05
CA GLN A 116 2.83 -14.58 -30.34
C GLN A 116 1.83 -14.26 -31.46
N ASN A 117 1.20 -13.08 -31.45
CA ASN A 117 0.14 -12.69 -32.40
C ASN A 117 0.26 -11.20 -32.81
N PRO A 118 1.21 -10.83 -33.68
CA PRO A 118 1.44 -9.44 -34.09
C PRO A 118 0.19 -8.76 -34.69
N ASP A 119 -0.59 -9.49 -35.50
CA ASP A 119 -1.73 -8.94 -36.25
C ASP A 119 -2.94 -8.58 -35.36
N GLN A 120 -3.04 -9.20 -34.19
CA GLN A 120 -4.13 -8.97 -33.23
C GLN A 120 -3.70 -8.09 -32.06
N PHE A 121 -2.42 -7.76 -31.98
CA PHE A 121 -1.84 -7.02 -30.88
C PHE A 121 -2.35 -5.57 -30.83
N ALA A 122 -2.78 -5.16 -29.64
CA ALA A 122 -3.11 -3.78 -29.31
C ALA A 122 -2.68 -3.53 -27.87
N PHE A 123 -2.06 -2.39 -27.59
CA PHE A 123 -1.64 -2.04 -26.22
C PHE A 123 -2.85 -1.83 -25.30
N TYR A 124 -3.96 -1.37 -25.87
CA TYR A 124 -5.22 -1.20 -25.15
C TYR A 124 -6.40 -1.34 -26.12
N PRO A 125 -7.40 -2.17 -25.78
CA PRO A 125 -8.57 -2.40 -26.62
C PRO A 125 -9.55 -1.21 -26.55
N ASP A 126 -9.16 -0.09 -27.18
CA ASP A 126 -10.05 1.06 -27.34
C ASP A 126 -11.11 0.80 -28.44
N ARG A 127 -12.31 1.36 -28.28
CA ARG A 127 -13.40 1.28 -29.28
C ARG A 127 -12.99 1.83 -30.64
N LEU A 128 -12.06 2.80 -30.64
CA LEU A 128 -11.52 3.43 -31.84
C LEU A 128 -10.25 2.74 -32.37
N GLY A 129 -9.73 1.70 -31.69
CA GLY A 129 -8.55 0.94 -32.11
C GLY A 129 -7.27 1.77 -32.24
N ARG A 130 -7.17 2.89 -31.51
CA ARG A 130 -6.08 3.88 -31.65
C ARG A 130 -4.72 3.37 -31.16
N TYR A 131 -4.73 2.47 -30.19
CA TYR A 131 -3.54 1.94 -29.50
C TYR A 131 -3.02 0.66 -30.16
N LYS A 132 -2.80 0.72 -31.47
CA LYS A 132 -2.17 -0.32 -32.28
C LYS A 132 -0.84 0.15 -32.83
N ILE A 133 0.03 -0.79 -33.18
CA ILE A 133 1.29 -0.49 -33.87
C ILE A 133 0.96 -0.07 -35.32
N PRO A 134 1.35 1.13 -35.76
CA PRO A 134 1.14 1.54 -37.14
C PRO A 134 2.16 0.86 -38.07
N SER A 135 1.76 0.55 -39.30
CA SER A 135 2.64 -0.11 -40.29
C SER A 135 3.78 0.77 -40.80
N SER A 136 3.61 2.10 -40.73
CA SER A 136 4.56 3.11 -41.21
C SER A 136 4.22 4.47 -40.62
N HIS A 137 5.13 5.45 -40.72
CA HIS A 137 4.90 6.83 -40.28
C HIS A 137 4.52 6.95 -38.78
N TYR A 138 5.33 6.31 -37.92
CA TYR A 138 5.10 6.26 -36.47
C TYR A 138 4.85 7.64 -35.83
N LEU A 139 5.61 8.66 -36.21
CA LEU A 139 5.45 10.04 -35.71
C LEU A 139 4.08 10.63 -36.01
N GLU A 140 3.63 10.53 -37.26
CA GLU A 140 2.34 11.09 -37.69
C GLU A 140 1.17 10.39 -36.99
N HIS A 141 1.27 9.07 -36.78
CA HIS A 141 0.28 8.32 -36.02
C HIS A 141 0.20 8.77 -34.56
N ILE A 142 1.35 9.00 -33.91
CA ILE A 142 1.38 9.50 -32.53
C ILE A 142 0.74 10.90 -32.45
N GLU A 143 1.03 11.80 -33.39
CA GLU A 143 0.52 13.18 -33.37
C GLU A 143 -0.98 13.28 -33.69
N LYS A 144 -1.47 12.49 -34.66
CA LYS A 144 -2.83 12.65 -35.18
C LYS A 144 -3.84 11.69 -34.57
N THR A 145 -3.39 10.50 -34.15
CA THR A 145 -4.30 9.43 -33.72
C THR A 145 -4.41 9.31 -32.21
N LEU A 146 -3.31 9.54 -31.46
CA LEU A 146 -3.33 9.42 -30.00
C LEU A 146 -3.86 10.71 -29.34
N PRO A 147 -4.78 10.61 -28.36
CA PRO A 147 -5.30 11.78 -27.65
C PRO A 147 -4.23 12.40 -26.74
N PHE A 148 -4.34 13.69 -26.42
CA PHE A 148 -3.43 14.36 -25.48
C PHE A 148 -3.65 13.89 -24.03
N ASN A 149 -4.91 13.71 -23.64
CA ASN A 149 -5.28 13.16 -22.33
C ASN A 149 -5.57 11.67 -22.48
N HIS A 150 -4.94 10.87 -21.62
CA HIS A 150 -5.13 9.43 -21.55
C HIS A 150 -5.88 9.07 -20.26
N SER A 151 -6.65 7.98 -20.30
CA SER A 151 -7.27 7.44 -19.08
C SER A 151 -6.27 6.56 -18.33
N ALA A 152 -6.41 6.51 -17.01
CA ALA A 152 -5.71 5.57 -16.14
C ALA A 152 -5.78 4.09 -16.62
N GLU A 153 -6.84 3.70 -17.32
CA GLU A 153 -6.97 2.34 -17.85
C GLU A 153 -5.88 1.96 -18.86
N LEU A 154 -5.35 2.93 -19.61
CA LEU A 154 -4.28 2.70 -20.59
C LEU A 154 -2.99 2.19 -19.92
N ILE A 155 -2.76 2.60 -18.68
CA ILE A 155 -1.59 2.21 -17.89
C ILE A 155 -1.93 1.09 -16.91
N GLY A 156 -3.03 0.37 -17.13
CA GLY A 156 -3.46 -0.77 -16.34
C GLY A 156 -4.11 -0.42 -14.99
N LEU A 157 -4.33 0.86 -14.68
CA LEU A 157 -5.05 1.30 -13.49
C LEU A 157 -6.57 1.27 -13.73
N HIS A 158 -7.37 1.40 -12.67
CA HIS A 158 -8.81 1.60 -12.82
C HIS A 158 -9.13 3.07 -13.12
N ALA A 159 -10.21 3.35 -13.86
CA ALA A 159 -10.62 4.72 -14.19
C ALA A 159 -10.79 5.65 -12.97
N SER A 160 -11.12 5.11 -11.80
CA SER A 160 -11.21 5.90 -10.55
C SER A 160 -9.87 6.50 -10.10
N ALA A 161 -8.73 5.97 -10.58
CA ALA A 161 -7.42 6.51 -10.29
C ALA A 161 -7.27 7.96 -10.80
N ASP A 162 -7.92 8.29 -11.92
CA ASP A 162 -7.96 9.66 -12.43
C ASP A 162 -8.62 10.58 -11.40
N THR A 163 -9.74 10.17 -10.78
CA THR A 163 -10.39 10.97 -9.72
C THR A 163 -9.47 11.21 -8.52
N GLY A 164 -8.68 10.21 -8.12
CA GLY A 164 -7.68 10.34 -7.05
C GLY A 164 -6.62 11.37 -7.37
N LEU A 165 -6.03 11.28 -8.57
CA LEU A 165 -5.03 12.23 -9.04
C LEU A 165 -5.57 13.67 -9.02
N HIS A 166 -6.80 13.89 -9.50
CA HIS A 166 -7.41 15.22 -9.45
C HIS A 166 -7.61 15.69 -8.01
N ASN A 167 -8.08 14.84 -7.10
CA ASN A 167 -8.25 15.18 -5.70
C ASN A 167 -6.93 15.60 -5.03
N ASP A 168 -5.84 14.88 -5.28
CA ASP A 168 -4.51 15.22 -4.75
C ASP A 168 -4.07 16.61 -5.24
N LEU A 169 -4.19 16.86 -6.55
CA LEU A 169 -3.88 18.18 -7.14
C LEU A 169 -4.76 19.30 -6.57
N TYR A 170 -6.05 19.02 -6.30
CA TYR A 170 -6.95 19.98 -5.65
C TYR A 170 -6.51 20.28 -4.20
N GLN A 171 -6.11 19.26 -3.43
CA GLN A 171 -5.62 19.47 -2.07
C GLN A 171 -4.32 20.27 -2.05
N ASP A 172 -3.38 19.98 -2.95
CA ASP A 172 -2.13 20.73 -3.09
C ASP A 172 -2.40 22.21 -3.45
N LEU A 173 -3.33 22.46 -4.36
CA LEU A 173 -3.74 23.82 -4.73
C LEU A 173 -4.38 24.55 -3.54
N VAL A 174 -5.29 23.91 -2.80
CA VAL A 174 -5.92 24.49 -1.62
C VAL A 174 -4.88 24.77 -0.53
N PHE A 175 -3.91 23.88 -0.35
CA PHE A 175 -2.81 24.08 0.58
C PHE A 175 -2.00 25.35 0.25
N HIS A 176 -1.53 25.49 -0.99
CA HIS A 176 -0.80 26.69 -1.41
C HIS A 176 -1.64 27.98 -1.32
N LEU A 177 -2.95 27.91 -1.62
CA LEU A 177 -3.84 29.06 -1.45
C LEU A 177 -3.97 29.51 0.01
N LYS A 178 -4.02 28.56 0.95
CA LYS A 178 -4.05 28.87 2.39
C LYS A 178 -2.76 29.52 2.87
N GLU A 179 -1.61 29.12 2.32
CA GLU A 179 -0.33 29.77 2.62
C GLU A 179 -0.29 31.23 2.11
N MET A 180 -0.94 31.50 0.97
CA MET A 180 -1.05 32.87 0.43
C MET A 180 -2.01 33.76 1.20
N TYR A 181 -3.10 33.19 1.75
CA TYR A 181 -4.14 33.92 2.46
C TYR A 181 -4.31 33.37 3.89
N PRO A 182 -3.43 33.72 4.84
CA PRO A 182 -3.58 33.28 6.22
C PRO A 182 -4.89 33.81 6.80
N GLU A 183 -5.74 32.90 7.30
CA GLU A 183 -6.96 33.27 7.99
C GLU A 183 -6.63 34.09 9.24
N VAL A 184 -7.32 35.24 9.40
CA VAL A 184 -7.22 36.06 10.61
C VAL A 184 -7.98 35.36 11.72
N ASN A 185 -7.31 34.44 12.42
CA ASN A 185 -7.90 33.77 13.58
C ASN A 185 -8.12 34.75 14.72
N VAL A 186 -9.33 34.73 15.29
CA VAL A 186 -9.75 35.57 16.42
C VAL A 186 -9.00 35.20 17.72
N LYS A 187 -8.55 33.94 17.83
CA LYS A 187 -7.74 33.42 18.95
C LYS A 187 -6.26 33.39 18.61
N THR A 188 -5.41 33.66 19.60
CA THR A 188 -3.96 33.46 19.45
C THR A 188 -3.63 31.98 19.36
N LYS A 189 -2.50 31.64 18.73
CA LYS A 189 -2.04 30.24 18.58
C LYS A 189 -1.98 29.53 19.93
N ASP A 190 -1.47 30.23 20.94
CA ASP A 190 -1.28 29.75 22.30
C ASP A 190 -2.60 29.34 22.97
N GLN A 191 -3.65 30.16 22.83
CA GLN A 191 -4.98 29.86 23.38
C GLN A 191 -5.61 28.62 22.77
N VAL A 192 -5.46 28.44 21.45
CA VAL A 192 -5.97 27.26 20.74
C VAL A 192 -5.24 26.00 21.20
N VAL A 193 -3.92 26.07 21.36
CA VAL A 193 -3.11 24.94 21.85
C VAL A 193 -3.39 24.63 23.31
N GLU A 194 -3.62 25.63 24.16
CA GLU A 194 -4.00 25.44 25.56
C GLU A 194 -5.34 24.68 25.72
N GLU A 195 -6.35 25.06 24.93
CA GLU A 195 -7.64 24.36 24.87
C GLU A 195 -7.47 22.90 24.43
N MET A 196 -6.63 22.65 23.41
CA MET A 196 -6.30 21.29 22.96
C MET A 196 -5.58 20.48 24.03
N CYS A 197 -4.57 21.05 24.70
CA CYS A 197 -3.84 20.40 25.78
C CYS A 197 -4.76 20.00 26.94
N THR A 198 -5.67 20.89 27.34
CA THR A 198 -6.64 20.62 28.41
C THR A 198 -7.60 19.47 28.04
N SER A 199 -8.08 19.48 26.79
CA SER A 199 -8.91 18.40 26.25
C SER A 199 -8.17 17.05 26.18
N LEU A 200 -6.90 17.08 25.79
CA LEU A 200 -6.03 15.91 25.77
C LEU A 200 -5.81 15.34 27.17
N GLN A 201 -5.43 16.18 28.14
CA GLN A 201 -5.20 15.73 29.52
C GLN A 201 -6.43 15.03 30.12
N THR A 202 -7.63 15.54 29.82
CA THR A 202 -8.89 14.97 30.31
C THR A 202 -9.24 13.64 29.62
N SER A 203 -8.86 13.48 28.36
CA SER A 203 -9.31 12.33 27.53
C SER A 203 -8.29 11.19 27.40
N LEU A 204 -7.06 11.35 27.90
CA LEU A 204 -6.03 10.31 27.86
C LEU A 204 -6.30 9.17 28.87
N PRO A 205 -6.26 7.89 28.45
CA PRO A 205 -6.49 6.74 29.34
C PRO A 205 -5.40 6.63 30.41
N PRO A 206 -5.67 6.10 31.61
CA PRO A 206 -4.66 5.90 32.65
C PRO A 206 -3.54 4.95 32.19
N LEU A 207 -2.36 5.07 32.79
CA LEU A 207 -1.26 4.12 32.53
C LEU A 207 -1.65 2.72 33.02
N PHE A 208 -1.28 1.69 32.27
CA PHE A 208 -1.53 0.30 32.66
C PHE A 208 -0.44 -0.18 33.62
N ASP A 209 -0.81 -0.65 34.83
CA ASP A 209 0.14 -1.25 35.76
C ASP A 209 0.48 -2.69 35.34
N LEU A 210 1.53 -2.82 34.55
CA LEU A 210 2.00 -4.11 34.02
C LEU A 210 2.31 -5.13 35.12
N LYS A 211 2.76 -4.69 36.30
CA LYS A 211 3.12 -5.61 37.40
C LYS A 211 1.87 -6.22 38.03
N GLN A 212 0.84 -5.41 38.24
CA GLN A 212 -0.44 -5.88 38.76
C GLN A 212 -1.14 -6.80 37.76
N ILE A 213 -1.21 -6.39 36.49
CA ILE A 213 -1.83 -7.16 35.42
C ILE A 213 -1.13 -8.51 35.27
N ARG A 214 0.22 -8.53 35.33
CA ARG A 214 1.00 -9.78 35.28
C ARG A 214 0.67 -10.72 36.43
N LYS A 215 0.62 -10.22 37.67
CA LYS A 215 0.23 -11.04 38.84
C LYS A 215 -1.20 -11.59 38.71
N GLN A 216 -2.13 -10.77 38.23
CA GLN A 216 -3.52 -11.18 38.01
C GLN A 216 -3.60 -12.31 36.97
N LYS A 217 -2.91 -12.17 35.83
CA LYS A 217 -2.93 -13.16 34.74
C LYS A 217 -2.10 -14.42 35.03
N GLU A 218 -1.04 -14.33 35.83
CA GLU A 218 -0.28 -15.49 36.32
C GLU A 218 -1.10 -16.32 37.33
N SER A 219 -2.02 -15.69 38.07
CA SER A 219 -2.92 -16.36 39.01
C SER A 219 -4.07 -17.12 38.32
N SER A 220 -4.46 -16.70 37.12
CA SER A 220 -5.38 -17.46 36.26
C SER A 220 -4.62 -18.60 35.56
N ARG A 221 -5.27 -19.77 35.39
CA ARG A 221 -4.69 -20.97 34.75
C ARG A 221 -4.24 -20.79 33.29
N ASP A 222 -4.47 -19.61 32.69
CA ASP A 222 -4.08 -19.23 31.32
C ASP A 222 -2.65 -18.64 31.22
N SER A 223 -1.79 -18.86 32.21
CA SER A 223 -0.52 -18.16 32.43
C SER A 223 0.52 -18.22 31.30
N SER A 224 0.25 -18.90 30.17
CA SER A 224 1.26 -19.25 29.16
C SER A 224 0.80 -19.12 27.71
N THR A 225 -0.29 -18.41 27.40
CA THR A 225 -0.71 -18.24 26.00
C THR A 225 0.21 -17.27 25.27
N ALA A 226 0.65 -17.61 24.05
CA ALA A 226 1.48 -16.73 23.22
C ALA A 226 0.85 -15.35 23.00
N THR A 227 -0.48 -15.27 22.94
CA THR A 227 -1.24 -14.01 22.81
C THR A 227 -1.08 -13.08 24.01
N LEU A 228 -0.97 -13.63 25.23
CA LEU A 228 -0.71 -12.82 26.44
C LEU A 228 0.68 -12.19 26.42
N LYS A 229 1.69 -12.89 25.89
CA LYS A 229 3.04 -12.31 25.74
C LYS A 229 3.02 -11.11 24.81
N VAL A 230 2.35 -11.24 23.67
CA VAL A 230 2.14 -10.14 22.72
C VAL A 230 1.41 -8.98 23.39
N MET A 231 0.33 -9.25 24.13
CA MET A 231 -0.41 -8.23 24.87
C MET A 231 0.51 -7.44 25.83
N PHE A 232 1.37 -8.11 26.60
CA PHE A 232 2.31 -7.43 27.51
C PHE A 232 3.34 -6.57 26.76
N GLU A 233 3.88 -7.04 25.64
CA GLU A 233 4.81 -6.26 24.83
C GLU A 233 4.13 -5.02 24.23
N GLU A 234 2.92 -5.19 23.71
CA GLU A 234 2.09 -4.11 23.17
C GLU A 234 1.75 -3.06 24.23
N LEU A 235 1.34 -3.49 25.42
CA LEU A 235 1.08 -2.61 26.55
C LEU A 235 2.34 -1.85 27.01
N THR A 236 3.50 -2.48 26.95
CA THR A 236 4.78 -1.82 27.28
C THR A 236 5.07 -0.69 26.30
N ARG A 237 4.89 -0.92 24.99
CA ARG A 237 5.05 0.10 23.94
C ARG A 237 4.02 1.21 24.09
N PHE A 238 2.76 0.87 24.30
CA PHE A 238 1.68 1.84 24.50
C PHE A 238 1.90 2.70 25.75
N ASN A 239 2.32 2.12 26.87
CA ASN A 239 2.63 2.86 28.08
C ASN A 239 3.80 3.84 27.89
N ALA A 240 4.82 3.46 27.12
CA ALA A 240 5.94 4.35 26.80
C ALA A 240 5.44 5.57 25.99
N LEU A 241 4.64 5.33 24.96
CA LEU A 241 4.00 6.39 24.15
C LEU A 241 3.08 7.27 25.01
N LEU A 242 2.18 6.67 25.80
CA LEU A 242 1.24 7.38 26.66
C LEU A 242 1.94 8.23 27.72
N SER A 243 3.02 7.71 28.32
CA SER A 243 3.84 8.46 29.27
C SER A 243 4.49 9.66 28.61
N ARG A 244 5.00 9.50 27.39
CA ARG A 244 5.61 10.58 26.62
C ARG A 244 4.58 11.66 26.26
N VAL A 245 3.41 11.26 25.74
CA VAL A 245 2.32 12.18 25.40
C VAL A 245 1.90 13.00 26.62
N ARG A 246 1.69 12.35 27.77
CA ARG A 246 1.35 13.04 29.04
C ARG A 246 2.41 14.07 29.44
N LEU A 247 3.68 13.68 29.40
CA LEU A 247 4.79 14.56 29.76
C LEU A 247 4.90 15.76 28.81
N SER A 248 4.81 15.55 27.50
CA SER A 248 4.85 16.64 26.52
C SER A 248 3.68 17.62 26.71
N VAL A 249 2.46 17.12 26.94
CA VAL A 249 1.28 17.97 27.14
C VAL A 249 1.34 18.72 28.48
N ASP A 250 1.79 18.08 29.56
CA ASP A 250 1.96 18.72 30.87
C ASP A 250 3.02 19.84 30.82
N LEU A 251 4.19 19.56 30.22
CA LEU A 251 5.24 20.56 30.05
C LEU A 251 4.78 21.74 29.19
N LEU A 252 4.07 21.48 28.09
CA LEU A 252 3.55 22.54 27.24
C LEU A 252 2.48 23.38 27.95
N THR A 253 1.59 22.75 28.72
CA THR A 253 0.58 23.48 29.51
C THR A 253 1.24 24.37 30.57
N LYS A 254 2.28 23.88 31.24
CA LYS A 254 3.06 24.67 32.21
C LYS A 254 3.87 25.78 31.54
N GLY A 255 4.38 25.55 30.33
CA GLY A 255 5.06 26.56 29.52
C GLY A 255 4.12 27.70 29.12
N LEU A 256 2.93 27.36 28.63
CA LEU A 256 1.87 28.32 28.28
C LEU A 256 1.37 29.12 29.50
N ALA A 257 1.30 28.49 30.67
CA ALA A 257 0.97 29.16 31.93
C ALA A 257 2.13 30.00 32.52
N GLY A 258 3.30 30.02 31.88
CA GLY A 258 4.49 30.76 32.33
C GLY A 258 5.21 30.15 33.54
N GLN A 259 4.92 28.89 33.89
CA GLN A 259 5.55 28.17 35.01
C GLN A 259 6.87 27.50 34.61
N VAL A 260 7.04 27.22 33.32
CA VAL A 260 8.25 26.65 32.72
C VAL A 260 8.71 27.58 31.60
N CYS A 261 10.02 27.72 31.42
CA CYS A 261 10.58 28.50 30.31
C CYS A 261 10.26 27.81 28.98
N MET A 262 9.70 28.55 28.03
CA MET A 262 9.51 28.07 26.66
C MET A 262 10.88 27.95 26.00
N ASP A 263 11.26 26.73 25.64
CA ASP A 263 12.44 26.42 24.84
C ASP A 263 12.04 26.14 23.38
N ASP A 264 13.05 26.05 22.50
CA ASP A 264 12.83 25.79 21.06
C ASP A 264 12.03 24.49 20.80
N ILE A 265 12.13 23.52 21.72
CA ILE A 265 11.43 22.23 21.62
C ILE A 265 9.93 22.42 21.91
N LEU A 266 9.58 23.13 22.99
CA LEU A 266 8.20 23.43 23.33
C LEU A 266 7.53 24.35 22.31
N GLU A 267 8.27 25.31 21.74
CA GLU A 267 7.78 26.12 20.62
C GLU A 267 7.51 25.26 19.38
N CYS A 268 8.39 24.31 19.07
CA CYS A 268 8.17 23.33 18.01
C CYS A 268 6.91 22.50 18.28
N HIS A 269 6.73 21.97 19.50
CA HIS A 269 5.53 21.23 19.90
C HIS A 269 4.25 22.07 19.72
N LEU A 270 4.28 23.34 20.15
CA LEU A 270 3.17 24.28 19.98
C LEU A 270 2.80 24.46 18.50
N SER A 271 3.80 24.69 17.65
CA SER A 271 3.59 24.87 16.21
C SER A 271 3.01 23.60 15.53
N ARG A 272 3.45 22.40 15.94
CA ARG A 272 2.97 21.11 15.42
C ARG A 272 1.52 20.86 15.83
N LEU A 273 1.18 21.06 17.10
CA LEU A 273 -0.19 20.91 17.58
C LEU A 273 -1.13 21.92 16.92
N TYR A 274 -0.70 23.18 16.78
CA TYR A 274 -1.49 24.21 16.09
C TYR A 274 -1.73 23.87 14.61
N SER A 275 -0.75 23.28 13.91
CA SER A 275 -0.89 22.82 12.53
C SER A 275 -1.64 21.48 12.39
N GLY A 276 -2.06 20.86 13.51
CA GLY A 276 -2.77 19.58 13.50
C GLY A 276 -1.89 18.38 13.10
N VAL A 277 -0.57 18.50 13.25
CA VAL A 277 0.42 17.46 12.95
C VAL A 277 0.93 16.83 14.24
N LEU A 278 1.23 15.53 14.18
CA LEU A 278 1.79 14.80 15.32
C LEU A 278 3.19 15.32 15.69
N ILE A 279 3.47 15.40 16.99
CA ILE A 279 4.79 15.75 17.52
C ILE A 279 5.79 14.64 17.18
N ASP A 280 7.01 15.00 16.81
CA ASP A 280 8.04 14.06 16.35
C ASP A 280 8.43 13.04 17.43
N GLU A 281 8.45 13.43 18.71
CA GLU A 281 8.68 12.50 19.83
C GLU A 281 7.56 11.45 19.97
N TRP A 282 6.32 11.81 19.66
CA TRP A 282 5.19 10.87 19.70
C TRP A 282 5.25 9.96 18.50
N ARG A 283 5.56 10.50 17.31
CA ARG A 283 5.74 9.75 16.06
C ARG A 283 6.86 8.70 16.18
N ALA A 284 7.93 8.99 16.92
CA ALA A 284 9.03 8.04 17.13
C ALA A 284 8.62 6.81 17.96
N LEU A 285 7.60 6.94 18.82
CA LEU A 285 7.11 5.85 19.68
C LEU A 285 5.81 5.22 19.16
N ALA A 286 5.07 5.93 18.31
CA ALA A 286 3.86 5.46 17.67
C ALA A 286 4.19 4.58 16.45
N PRO A 287 3.24 3.74 16.01
CA PRO A 287 3.34 3.08 14.72
C PRO A 287 3.47 4.13 13.60
N PRO A 288 4.18 3.83 12.50
CA PRO A 288 4.31 4.73 11.36
C PRO A 288 2.92 5.20 10.90
N THR A 289 2.70 6.52 10.86
CA THR A 289 1.37 7.08 10.57
C THR A 289 1.50 8.39 9.82
N THR A 290 0.58 8.60 8.89
CA THR A 290 0.42 9.84 8.11
C THR A 290 -0.83 10.60 8.53
N MET A 291 -1.58 10.08 9.50
CA MET A 291 -2.82 10.65 9.98
C MET A 291 -2.61 12.04 10.59
N LYS A 292 -3.62 12.89 10.41
CA LYS A 292 -3.70 14.16 11.16
C LYS A 292 -3.94 13.90 12.64
N LEU A 293 -3.55 14.86 13.47
CA LEU A 293 -3.61 14.75 14.93
C LEU A 293 -5.00 14.32 15.44
N GLY A 294 -6.08 14.89 14.90
CA GLY A 294 -7.44 14.57 15.32
C GLY A 294 -7.79 13.09 15.14
N ALA A 295 -7.59 12.57 13.93
CA ALA A 295 -7.87 11.17 13.59
C ALA A 295 -6.94 10.21 14.34
N TRP A 296 -5.66 10.59 14.51
CA TRP A 296 -4.70 9.81 15.30
C TRP A 296 -5.11 9.71 16.77
N LEU A 297 -5.62 10.79 17.38
CA LEU A 297 -6.09 10.79 18.77
C LEU A 297 -7.31 9.89 18.98
N GLU A 298 -8.21 9.84 18.01
CA GLU A 298 -9.37 8.94 18.05
C GLU A 298 -8.91 7.47 18.02
N GLN A 299 -8.02 7.11 17.09
CA GLN A 299 -7.43 5.77 17.06
C GLN A 299 -6.65 5.45 18.34
N PHE A 300 -5.92 6.43 18.89
CA PHE A 300 -5.17 6.25 20.14
C PHE A 300 -6.10 5.91 21.32
N LYS A 301 -7.28 6.54 21.40
CA LYS A 301 -8.31 6.22 22.39
C LYS A 301 -8.88 4.81 22.18
N GLN A 302 -9.27 4.48 20.94
CA GLN A 302 -9.78 3.15 20.58
C GLN A 302 -8.75 2.04 20.90
N ARG A 303 -7.45 2.30 20.67
CA ARG A 303 -6.36 1.39 21.06
C ARG A 303 -6.33 1.14 22.56
N GLY A 304 -6.47 2.19 23.37
CA GLY A 304 -6.56 2.07 24.82
C GLY A 304 -7.76 1.23 25.28
N GLU A 305 -8.91 1.39 24.62
CA GLU A 305 -10.10 0.59 24.88
C GLU A 305 -9.91 -0.88 24.51
N GLN A 306 -9.32 -1.16 23.34
CA GLN A 306 -8.98 -2.52 22.91
C GLN A 306 -8.07 -3.22 23.94
N TYR A 307 -7.02 -2.55 24.40
CA TYR A 307 -6.12 -3.14 25.39
C TYR A 307 -6.77 -3.35 26.74
N ARG A 308 -7.63 -2.42 27.19
CA ARG A 308 -8.41 -2.60 28.42
C ARG A 308 -9.33 -3.81 28.32
N TYR A 309 -10.05 -3.94 27.21
CA TYR A 309 -10.87 -5.12 26.95
C TYR A 309 -10.03 -6.41 26.98
N TRP A 310 -8.85 -6.40 26.35
CA TRP A 310 -7.96 -7.56 26.31
C TRP A 310 -7.48 -7.98 27.72
N ILE A 311 -7.23 -6.99 28.60
CA ILE A 311 -6.87 -7.22 29.99
C ILE A 311 -8.05 -7.81 30.78
N ASP A 312 -9.24 -7.22 30.66
CA ASP A 312 -10.38 -7.55 31.52
C ASP A 312 -11.06 -8.86 31.10
N PHE A 313 -11.27 -9.05 29.79
CA PHE A 313 -12.08 -10.14 29.23
C PHE A 313 -11.26 -11.21 28.50
N GLY A 314 -9.97 -10.98 28.24
CA GLY A 314 -9.11 -11.90 27.49
C GLY A 314 -9.08 -11.61 25.99
N ASP A 315 -8.69 -12.60 25.18
CA ASP A 315 -8.53 -12.41 23.73
C ASP A 315 -9.84 -11.87 23.09
N PRO A 316 -9.81 -10.72 22.38
CA PRO A 316 -10.97 -10.22 21.65
C PRO A 316 -11.50 -11.22 20.63
N LEU A 317 -12.83 -11.30 20.47
CA LEU A 317 -13.46 -12.14 19.44
C LEU A 317 -13.04 -11.70 18.03
N VAL A 318 -12.97 -10.38 17.82
CA VAL A 318 -12.46 -9.75 16.60
C VAL A 318 -11.35 -8.79 17.00
N MET A 319 -10.14 -9.03 16.51
CA MET A 319 -8.98 -8.17 16.78
C MET A 319 -8.91 -7.01 15.79
N TRP A 320 -8.87 -5.78 16.29
CA TRP A 320 -8.64 -4.60 15.45
C TRP A 320 -7.14 -4.38 15.23
N LEU A 321 -6.69 -4.72 14.03
CA LEU A 321 -5.26 -4.74 13.67
C LEU A 321 -4.59 -3.36 13.74
N PRO A 322 -5.21 -2.26 13.30
CA PRO A 322 -4.64 -0.91 13.45
C PRO A 322 -4.39 -0.52 14.91
N GLY A 323 -5.15 -1.13 15.84
CA GLY A 323 -4.97 -0.99 17.28
C GLY A 323 -3.65 -1.58 17.78
N LEU A 324 -3.01 -2.50 17.06
CA LEU A 324 -1.72 -3.07 17.43
C LEU A 324 -0.57 -2.21 16.89
N HIS A 325 0.52 -2.09 17.65
CA HIS A 325 1.77 -1.50 17.16
C HIS A 325 2.46 -2.42 16.16
N TYR A 326 2.45 -3.72 16.42
CA TYR A 326 3.05 -4.70 15.52
C TYR A 326 2.13 -5.92 15.31
N PRO A 327 1.19 -5.85 14.34
CA PRO A 327 0.21 -6.90 14.06
C PRO A 327 0.81 -8.28 13.79
N TYR A 328 1.99 -8.35 13.16
CA TYR A 328 2.64 -9.62 12.84
C TYR A 328 3.01 -10.46 14.08
N SER A 329 3.31 -9.81 15.22
CA SER A 329 3.53 -10.54 16.48
C SER A 329 2.28 -11.29 16.93
N TYR A 330 1.10 -10.70 16.73
CA TYR A 330 -0.17 -11.31 17.05
C TYR A 330 -0.45 -12.54 16.16
N PHE A 331 -0.16 -12.45 14.86
CA PHE A 331 -0.29 -13.61 13.96
C PHE A 331 0.64 -14.75 14.35
N THR A 332 1.89 -14.43 14.70
CA THR A 332 2.84 -15.42 15.20
C THR A 332 2.33 -16.10 16.47
N ALA A 333 1.71 -15.33 17.37
CA ALA A 333 1.09 -15.87 18.58
C ALA A 333 -0.11 -16.77 18.30
N ILE A 334 -0.95 -16.44 17.31
CA ILE A 334 -2.05 -17.32 16.86
C ILE A 334 -1.50 -18.62 16.30
N ILE A 335 -0.49 -18.56 15.42
CA ILE A 335 0.16 -19.76 14.87
C ILE A 335 0.74 -20.62 15.99
N GLN A 336 1.43 -20.02 16.96
CA GLN A 336 1.96 -20.74 18.13
C GLN A 336 0.87 -21.40 18.97
N LYS A 337 -0.27 -20.72 19.17
CA LYS A 337 -1.44 -21.23 19.91
C LYS A 337 -2.09 -22.41 19.20
N GLU A 338 -2.13 -22.42 17.86
CA GLU A 338 -2.72 -23.53 17.10
C GLU A 338 -1.77 -24.72 16.94
N VAL A 339 -0.48 -24.47 16.73
CA VAL A 339 0.55 -25.52 16.68
C VAL A 339 0.65 -26.28 18.00
N SER A 340 0.47 -25.62 19.15
CA SER A 340 0.51 -26.31 20.45
C SER A 340 -0.68 -27.24 20.70
N LYS A 341 -1.79 -27.05 19.98
CA LYS A 341 -2.99 -27.90 20.09
C LYS A 341 -2.95 -29.10 19.13
N LYS A 342 -2.26 -28.99 18.00
CA LYS A 342 -2.24 -30.01 16.93
C LYS A 342 -0.93 -30.81 16.96
N GLU A 343 -1.01 -32.09 17.29
CA GLU A 343 0.15 -32.98 17.26
C GLU A 343 0.73 -33.09 15.84
N GLY A 344 2.07 -33.04 15.73
CA GLY A 344 2.80 -33.19 14.47
C GLY A 344 2.98 -31.90 13.64
N TRP A 345 2.42 -30.77 14.08
CA TRP A 345 2.69 -29.48 13.45
C TRP A 345 4.02 -28.89 13.96
N SER A 346 4.77 -28.25 13.06
CA SER A 346 5.98 -27.50 13.41
C SER A 346 5.82 -26.05 12.97
N LEU A 347 6.28 -25.10 13.79
CA LEU A 347 6.19 -23.66 13.52
C LEU A 347 6.79 -23.30 12.15
N ASP A 348 7.90 -23.93 11.78
CA ASP A 348 8.62 -23.66 10.52
C ASP A 348 7.84 -24.09 9.27
N ARG A 349 6.85 -24.98 9.43
CA ARG A 349 6.03 -25.50 8.32
C ARG A 349 4.64 -24.87 8.28
N CYS A 350 4.37 -23.91 9.15
CA CYS A 350 3.08 -23.25 9.22
C CYS A 350 3.16 -21.89 8.54
N SER A 351 2.14 -21.58 7.76
CA SER A 351 1.95 -20.27 7.16
C SER A 351 0.53 -19.78 7.43
N MET A 352 0.36 -18.47 7.41
CA MET A 352 -0.95 -17.85 7.53
C MET A 352 -1.71 -18.02 6.22
N TYR A 353 -2.91 -18.56 6.31
CA TYR A 353 -3.91 -18.52 5.26
C TYR A 353 -5.06 -17.60 5.67
N THR A 354 -5.62 -16.89 4.72
CA THR A 354 -6.65 -15.88 5.00
C THR A 354 -7.91 -16.21 4.23
N GLU A 355 -9.04 -16.22 4.92
CA GLU A 355 -10.36 -16.45 4.35
C GLU A 355 -11.29 -15.32 4.77
N MET A 356 -12.10 -14.80 3.84
CA MET A 356 -13.05 -13.75 4.17
C MET A 356 -14.23 -14.36 4.93
N SER A 357 -14.59 -13.73 6.05
CA SER A 357 -15.73 -14.17 6.84
C SER A 357 -17.04 -13.68 6.20
N LYS A 358 -18.17 -14.22 6.68
CA LYS A 358 -19.51 -13.73 6.30
C LYS A 358 -19.89 -12.44 7.04
N PHE A 359 -19.10 -12.04 8.04
CA PHE A 359 -19.42 -10.93 8.93
C PHE A 359 -18.82 -9.63 8.40
N THR A 360 -19.62 -8.57 8.47
CA THR A 360 -19.18 -7.22 8.11
C THR A 360 -18.81 -6.40 9.34
N GLN A 361 -19.53 -6.56 10.44
CA GLN A 361 -19.30 -5.80 11.66
C GLN A 361 -18.89 -6.71 12.81
N ALA A 362 -18.03 -6.20 13.71
CA ALA A 362 -17.50 -6.98 14.83
C ALA A 362 -18.60 -7.37 15.83
N ILE A 363 -19.69 -6.60 15.89
CA ILE A 363 -20.82 -6.85 16.78
C ILE A 363 -21.65 -8.08 16.38
N ASP A 364 -21.56 -8.49 15.10
CA ASP A 364 -22.28 -9.64 14.57
C ASP A 364 -21.59 -10.97 14.91
N VAL A 365 -20.38 -10.91 15.49
CA VAL A 365 -19.57 -12.08 15.83
C VAL A 365 -19.84 -12.48 17.28
N GLU A 366 -20.61 -13.55 17.46
CA GLU A 366 -20.97 -14.07 18.78
C GLU A 366 -19.98 -15.13 19.30
N GLU A 367 -19.32 -15.86 18.39
CA GLU A 367 -18.44 -16.99 18.72
C GLU A 367 -17.07 -16.86 18.06
N PRO A 368 -15.99 -17.37 18.70
CA PRO A 368 -14.67 -17.41 18.09
C PRO A 368 -14.62 -18.39 16.91
N PRO A 369 -13.73 -18.19 15.93
CA PRO A 369 -13.60 -19.12 14.81
C PRO A 369 -13.09 -20.48 15.30
N PRO A 370 -13.42 -21.58 14.59
CA PRO A 370 -12.96 -22.92 14.95
C PRO A 370 -11.44 -23.04 14.94
N GLU A 371 -10.78 -22.34 14.01
CA GLU A 371 -9.32 -22.26 13.91
C GLU A 371 -8.90 -20.81 13.69
N GLY A 372 -7.88 -20.37 14.44
CA GLY A 372 -7.26 -19.07 14.26
C GLY A 372 -8.00 -17.89 14.91
N ALA A 373 -8.18 -16.78 14.20
CA ALA A 373 -8.79 -15.55 14.76
C ALA A 373 -9.48 -14.68 13.70
N TYR A 374 -10.52 -13.95 14.11
CA TYR A 374 -11.13 -12.89 13.30
C TYR A 374 -10.39 -11.57 13.48
N VAL A 375 -10.21 -10.85 12.38
CA VAL A 375 -9.52 -9.55 12.35
C VAL A 375 -10.28 -8.54 11.51
N ASN A 376 -10.19 -7.27 11.91
CA ASN A 376 -10.80 -6.15 11.17
C ASN A 376 -9.87 -4.92 11.13
N GLY A 377 -10.35 -3.87 10.45
CA GLY A 377 -9.63 -2.61 10.29
C GLY A 377 -8.63 -2.59 9.13
N LEU A 378 -8.88 -3.40 8.09
CA LEU A 378 -8.12 -3.34 6.84
C LEU A 378 -8.91 -2.53 5.81
N TYR A 379 -8.20 -1.78 4.99
CA TYR A 379 -8.75 -1.01 3.89
C TYR A 379 -8.18 -1.51 2.57
N LEU A 380 -9.04 -1.77 1.59
CA LEU A 380 -8.70 -2.27 0.27
C LEU A 380 -8.66 -1.12 -0.74
N GLN A 381 -7.56 -1.01 -1.47
CA GLN A 381 -7.39 -0.08 -2.58
C GLN A 381 -7.33 -0.83 -3.91
N GLY A 382 -7.87 -0.24 -4.98
CA GLY A 382 -7.73 -0.75 -6.36
C GLY A 382 -8.67 -1.91 -6.74
N ALA A 383 -9.45 -2.42 -5.80
CA ALA A 383 -10.50 -3.42 -6.02
C ALA A 383 -11.64 -3.28 -5.02
N HIS A 384 -12.77 -3.92 -5.31
CA HIS A 384 -13.91 -4.08 -4.41
C HIS A 384 -14.01 -5.54 -3.98
N TRP A 385 -14.35 -5.78 -2.71
CA TRP A 385 -14.67 -7.12 -2.23
C TRP A 385 -16.17 -7.36 -2.27
N ASP A 386 -16.63 -8.21 -3.19
CA ASP A 386 -18.04 -8.59 -3.25
C ASP A 386 -18.35 -9.72 -2.24
N LEU A 387 -19.28 -9.44 -1.32
CA LEU A 387 -19.72 -10.40 -0.30
C LEU A 387 -20.49 -11.58 -0.91
N ALA A 388 -21.25 -11.35 -2.00
CA ALA A 388 -22.09 -12.38 -2.60
C ALA A 388 -21.25 -13.44 -3.33
N SER A 389 -20.29 -13.01 -4.15
CA SER A 389 -19.38 -13.91 -4.86
C SER A 389 -18.14 -14.30 -4.06
N SER A 390 -17.87 -13.64 -2.93
CA SER A 390 -16.69 -13.87 -2.08
C SER A 390 -15.38 -13.81 -2.88
N CYS A 391 -15.29 -12.83 -3.78
CA CYS A 391 -14.09 -12.57 -4.56
C CYS A 391 -13.88 -11.09 -4.83
N LEU A 392 -12.65 -10.74 -5.21
CA LEU A 392 -12.31 -9.42 -5.72
C LEU A 392 -13.03 -9.16 -7.05
N VAL A 393 -13.60 -7.97 -7.16
CA VAL A 393 -14.28 -7.45 -8.35
C VAL A 393 -13.69 -6.07 -8.68
N ALA A 394 -13.86 -5.64 -9.93
CA ALA A 394 -13.55 -4.26 -10.29
C ALA A 394 -14.37 -3.28 -9.44
N PRO A 395 -13.75 -2.21 -8.92
CA PRO A 395 -14.49 -1.21 -8.17
C PRO A 395 -15.50 -0.52 -9.09
N ALA A 396 -16.65 -0.12 -8.55
CA ALA A 396 -17.62 0.63 -9.35
C ALA A 396 -17.01 1.99 -9.76
N SER A 397 -17.35 2.51 -10.94
CA SER A 397 -16.81 3.78 -11.44
C SER A 397 -17.11 4.99 -10.55
N SER A 398 -18.10 4.89 -9.66
CA SER A 398 -18.46 5.91 -8.67
C SER A 398 -17.95 5.62 -7.26
N SER A 399 -17.21 4.53 -7.05
CA SER A 399 -16.78 4.13 -5.71
C SER A 399 -15.53 4.86 -5.25
N ALA A 400 -15.38 4.97 -3.93
CA ALA A 400 -14.16 5.47 -3.33
C ALA A 400 -12.96 4.62 -3.77
N LEU A 401 -11.79 5.25 -3.91
CA LEU A 401 -10.56 4.56 -4.27
C LEU A 401 -10.12 3.51 -3.24
N VAL A 402 -10.55 3.72 -2.00
CA VAL A 402 -10.24 2.88 -0.85
C VAL A 402 -11.53 2.56 -0.12
N GLU A 403 -11.73 1.29 0.21
CA GLU A 403 -12.93 0.78 0.85
C GLU A 403 -12.60 -0.09 2.06
N PRO A 404 -13.42 -0.10 3.12
CA PRO A 404 -13.18 -0.98 4.26
C PRO A 404 -13.36 -2.44 3.84
N LEU A 405 -12.37 -3.28 4.15
CA LEU A 405 -12.44 -4.71 3.95
C LEU A 405 -13.32 -5.32 5.07
N PRO A 406 -14.25 -6.25 4.74
CA PRO A 406 -14.99 -7.01 5.75
C PRO A 406 -14.09 -7.82 6.68
N ILE A 407 -14.69 -8.43 7.71
CA ILE A 407 -13.93 -9.20 8.70
C ILE A 407 -13.22 -10.37 8.02
N LEU A 408 -11.92 -10.44 8.26
CA LEU A 408 -11.04 -11.46 7.72
C LEU A 408 -10.78 -12.53 8.79
N THR A 409 -10.74 -13.78 8.37
CA THR A 409 -10.41 -14.93 9.22
C THR A 409 -8.98 -15.34 8.92
N ILE A 410 -8.14 -15.36 9.94
CA ILE A 410 -6.76 -15.81 9.86
C ILE A 410 -6.72 -17.25 10.32
N ILE A 411 -6.27 -18.15 9.45
CA ILE A 411 -6.23 -19.59 9.70
C ILE A 411 -4.80 -20.09 9.51
N PRO A 412 -4.12 -20.55 10.57
CA PRO A 412 -2.83 -21.24 10.42
C PRO A 412 -3.00 -22.53 9.62
N LYS A 413 -2.24 -22.69 8.53
CA LYS A 413 -2.22 -23.92 7.72
C LYS A 413 -0.79 -24.35 7.43
N GLU A 414 -0.57 -25.65 7.25
CA GLU A 414 0.72 -26.17 6.82
C GLU A 414 1.02 -25.69 5.39
N THR A 415 2.18 -25.09 5.14
CA THR A 415 2.53 -24.42 3.88
C THR A 415 2.33 -25.32 2.65
N SER A 416 2.58 -26.63 2.80
CA SER A 416 2.43 -27.64 1.74
C SER A 416 0.98 -27.93 1.36
N LYS A 417 0.02 -27.66 2.27
CA LYS A 417 -1.41 -27.94 2.08
C LYS A 417 -2.20 -26.72 1.63
N ILE A 418 -1.54 -25.56 1.47
CA ILE A 418 -2.21 -24.35 1.00
C ILE A 418 -2.42 -24.44 -0.51
N GLY A 419 -3.69 -24.56 -0.92
CA GLY A 419 -4.08 -24.41 -2.31
C GLY A 419 -4.15 -22.94 -2.69
N TRP A 420 -3.13 -22.43 -3.39
CA TRP A 420 -3.06 -21.04 -3.87
C TRP A 420 -3.92 -20.76 -5.12
N GLY A 421 -4.85 -21.66 -5.45
CA GLY A 421 -5.68 -21.56 -6.65
C GLY A 421 -6.58 -20.32 -6.58
N ASN A 422 -6.43 -19.41 -7.55
CA ASN A 422 -7.19 -18.17 -7.68
C ASN A 422 -7.08 -17.20 -6.48
N THR A 423 -5.92 -17.15 -5.81
CA THR A 423 -5.66 -16.14 -4.77
C THR A 423 -4.61 -15.12 -5.21
N LEU A 424 -4.83 -13.86 -4.83
CA LEU A 424 -3.88 -12.77 -4.94
C LEU A 424 -3.15 -12.60 -3.60
N CYS A 425 -1.83 -12.78 -3.60
CA CYS A 425 -0.99 -12.35 -2.49
C CYS A 425 -0.88 -10.81 -2.56
N THR A 426 -1.62 -10.15 -1.66
CA THR A 426 -1.69 -8.71 -1.52
C THR A 426 -0.86 -8.24 -0.33
N PRO A 427 0.06 -7.29 -0.52
CA PRO A 427 0.79 -6.69 0.59
C PRO A 427 -0.13 -5.84 1.47
N VAL A 428 0.12 -5.88 2.77
CA VAL A 428 -0.48 -4.96 3.74
C VAL A 428 0.55 -3.93 4.17
N TYR A 429 0.22 -2.66 4.00
CA TYR A 429 1.02 -1.54 4.45
C TYR A 429 0.37 -0.84 5.64
N ARG A 430 1.17 -0.11 6.41
CA ARG A 430 0.66 0.63 7.55
C ARG A 430 -0.19 1.82 7.13
N SER A 431 0.31 2.60 6.17
CA SER A 431 -0.32 3.82 5.66
C SER A 431 -0.25 3.86 4.12
N LEU A 432 -1.16 4.64 3.53
CA LEU A 432 -1.24 4.96 2.10
C LEU A 432 0.01 5.68 1.56
N ALA A 433 0.67 6.52 2.36
CA ALA A 433 1.85 7.26 1.91
C ALA A 433 3.13 6.42 2.07
N LEU A 434 3.35 5.53 1.11
CA LEU A 434 4.52 4.67 1.06
C LEU A 434 5.80 5.49 0.80
N THR A 435 6.79 5.32 1.66
CA THR A 435 8.14 5.80 1.45
C THR A 435 9.08 4.66 1.07
N LYS A 436 10.26 4.99 0.54
CA LYS A 436 11.31 4.00 0.18
C LYS A 436 11.73 3.06 1.31
N ARG A 437 11.43 3.42 2.57
CA ARG A 437 11.80 2.62 3.75
C ARG A 437 10.67 1.73 4.23
N ASP A 438 9.45 1.99 3.78
CA ASP A 438 8.28 1.24 4.19
C ASP A 438 8.28 -0.10 3.48
N LYS A 439 8.21 -1.15 4.29
CA LYS A 439 8.06 -2.53 3.83
C LYS A 439 6.63 -2.96 4.13
N SER A 440 6.11 -3.89 3.34
CA SER A 440 4.87 -4.58 3.69
C SER A 440 5.03 -5.18 5.08
N GLU A 441 4.07 -4.92 5.98
CA GLU A 441 4.11 -5.48 7.33
C GLU A 441 3.89 -7.00 7.28
N PHE A 442 2.99 -7.43 6.41
CA PHE A 442 2.65 -8.83 6.17
C PHE A 442 1.89 -8.97 4.83
N GLU A 443 1.61 -10.21 4.46
CA GLU A 443 0.88 -10.57 3.24
C GLU A 443 -0.47 -11.20 3.60
N VAL A 444 -1.49 -10.83 2.84
CA VAL A 444 -2.83 -11.40 2.91
C VAL A 444 -3.16 -12.01 1.56
N ASN A 445 -3.86 -13.13 1.57
CA ASN A 445 -4.29 -13.81 0.35
C ASN A 445 -5.77 -13.59 0.13
N LEU A 446 -6.11 -12.81 -0.88
CA LEU A 446 -7.49 -12.51 -1.25
C LEU A 446 -7.92 -13.39 -2.42
N ARG A 447 -9.16 -13.89 -2.38
CA ARG A 447 -9.71 -14.70 -3.47
C ARG A 447 -10.04 -13.81 -4.67
N MET A 448 -9.56 -14.19 -5.84
CA MET A 448 -9.84 -13.53 -7.11
C MET A 448 -11.02 -14.19 -7.82
N SER A 449 -11.72 -13.41 -8.63
CA SER A 449 -12.69 -13.97 -9.59
C SER A 449 -11.96 -14.85 -10.61
N PRO A 450 -12.45 -16.07 -10.92
CA PRO A 450 -11.83 -16.95 -11.92
C PRO A 450 -11.94 -16.42 -13.36
N ILE A 451 -12.73 -15.37 -13.58
CA ILE A 451 -13.01 -14.80 -14.90
C ILE A 451 -11.92 -13.78 -15.29
N VAL A 452 -11.35 -13.09 -14.31
CA VAL A 452 -10.42 -11.98 -14.53
C VAL A 452 -9.01 -12.47 -14.25
N ASP A 453 -8.09 -12.19 -15.17
CA ASP A 453 -6.71 -12.59 -15.01
C ASP A 453 -6.02 -11.83 -13.85
N LYS A 454 -5.03 -12.48 -13.24
CA LYS A 454 -4.25 -11.95 -12.12
C LYS A 454 -3.51 -10.66 -12.49
N SER A 455 -3.06 -10.55 -13.74
CA SER A 455 -2.39 -9.37 -14.31
C SER A 455 -3.16 -8.08 -14.01
N VAL A 456 -4.47 -8.09 -14.26
CA VAL A 456 -5.36 -6.93 -14.09
C VAL A 456 -5.36 -6.42 -12.65
N TYR A 457 -5.41 -7.31 -11.65
CA TYR A 457 -5.41 -6.90 -10.25
C TYR A 457 -4.04 -6.34 -9.81
N VAL A 458 -2.95 -6.92 -10.31
CA VAL A 458 -1.60 -6.42 -10.02
C VAL A 458 -1.38 -5.05 -10.67
N LEU A 459 -1.79 -4.88 -11.93
CA LEU A 459 -1.69 -3.60 -12.63
C LEU A 459 -2.56 -2.52 -12.01
N ARG A 460 -3.72 -2.86 -11.44
CA ARG A 460 -4.56 -1.91 -10.70
C ARG A 460 -3.97 -1.46 -9.36
N GLY A 461 -2.90 -2.11 -8.89
CA GLY A 461 -2.28 -1.79 -7.61
C GLY A 461 -3.15 -2.23 -6.43
N VAL A 462 -3.75 -3.43 -6.50
CA VAL A 462 -4.55 -3.94 -5.38
C VAL A 462 -3.68 -4.16 -4.15
N THR A 463 -3.93 -3.35 -3.12
CA THR A 463 -3.15 -3.31 -1.87
C THR A 463 -4.08 -3.11 -0.67
N LEU A 464 -3.56 -3.44 0.51
CA LEU A 464 -4.28 -3.30 1.78
C LEU A 464 -3.56 -2.32 2.72
N PHE A 465 -4.32 -1.57 3.49
CA PHE A 465 -3.82 -0.60 4.47
C PHE A 465 -4.44 -0.80 5.85
N LEU A 466 -3.70 -0.47 6.90
CA LEU A 466 -4.20 -0.47 8.28
C LEU A 466 -4.80 0.89 8.67
N ASP A 467 -4.12 1.98 8.27
CA ASP A 467 -4.51 3.34 8.62
C ASP A 467 -4.93 4.13 7.36
N MET A 468 -6.03 4.89 7.49
CA MET A 468 -6.50 5.88 6.51
C MET A 468 -6.11 7.29 6.98
N GLU A 469 -5.85 8.22 6.04
CA GLU A 469 -5.35 9.57 6.34
C GLU A 469 -6.33 10.51 7.06
#